data_AF-A0A671KZE4-F1
#
_entry.id   AF-A0A671KZE4-F1
#
_cell.length_a   1.000
_cell.length_b   1.000
_cell.length_c   1.000
_cell.angle_alpha   90.00
_cell.angle_beta   90.00
_cell.angle_gamma   90.00
#
_symmetry.space_group_name_H-M   'P 1'
#
loop_
_entity.id
_entity.type
_entity.pdbx_description
1 polymer ?
#
loop_
_entity_poly.entity_id
_entity_poly.type
_entity_poly.pdbx_seq_one_letter_code
_entity_poly.pdbx_strand_id
1 'polypeptide(L)'
;PMKYRGIFCVVSCSRFILHIPSEERDNAIRVCFQIELAHWFYLDFCMQNSPGLPQCGIRDFAKADILKRWYMKDVQKVLEQWKEYKMGVPTFGAIILDETLDNVLMVQGYLAKSGWGFPKGKVNEDEAFHDCAVREVLEETGFDIRDRICQKTYIEQRISDQLVRLYIIPGVPKDTKYHPKTRKEIRNIEWFSVDKLPCHRNDMTPKSKLGLAPNKFFMAIPFVRDGPGRWADRLIVQ
;
A
#
# COMPACT_ATOMS: atom_id res chain seq x y z
N PRO A 1 -14.72 16.45 -24.69
CA PRO A 1 -13.84 15.38 -25.23
C PRO A 1 -12.49 15.87 -25.78
N MET A 2 -12.44 16.99 -26.53
CA MET A 2 -11.19 17.52 -27.11
C MET A 2 -10.31 18.34 -26.16
N LYS A 3 -10.86 18.96 -25.11
CA LYS A 3 -10.09 19.79 -24.14
C LYS A 3 -9.04 19.01 -23.32
N TYR A 4 -9.10 17.69 -23.32
CA TYR A 4 -8.25 16.81 -22.50
C TYR A 4 -7.07 16.21 -23.28
N ARG A 5 -7.11 16.20 -24.62
CA ARG A 5 -6.14 15.46 -25.44
C ARG A 5 -4.72 16.03 -25.45
N GLY A 6 -4.52 17.31 -25.13
CA GLY A 6 -3.20 17.95 -25.21
C GLY A 6 -2.35 17.77 -23.95
N ILE A 7 -2.94 17.95 -22.78
CA ILE A 7 -2.21 18.02 -21.50
C ILE A 7 -1.93 16.62 -20.94
N PHE A 8 -2.89 15.71 -21.05
CA PHE A 8 -2.71 14.33 -20.61
C PHE A 8 -1.67 13.59 -21.50
N CYS A 9 -1.61 13.93 -22.80
CA CYS A 9 -0.82 13.22 -23.80
C CYS A 9 0.69 13.53 -23.72
N VAL A 10 1.06 14.79 -23.46
CA VAL A 10 2.47 15.22 -23.50
C VAL A 10 3.23 14.80 -22.24
N VAL A 11 2.59 14.89 -21.07
CA VAL A 11 3.22 14.54 -19.78
C VAL A 11 3.32 13.02 -19.58
N SER A 12 2.28 12.29 -19.99
CA SER A 12 2.20 10.84 -19.78
C SER A 12 3.03 10.04 -20.79
N CYS A 13 3.01 10.42 -22.08
CA CYS A 13 3.69 9.65 -23.12
C CYS A 13 5.22 9.81 -23.08
N SER A 14 5.74 11.05 -22.98
CA SER A 14 7.17 11.29 -23.11
C SER A 14 8.00 10.80 -21.92
N ARG A 15 7.47 10.92 -20.70
CA ARG A 15 8.23 10.64 -19.48
C ARG A 15 8.12 9.20 -18.98
N PHE A 16 6.96 8.56 -19.18
CA PHE A 16 6.67 7.25 -18.58
C PHE A 16 6.51 6.12 -19.61
N ILE A 17 6.22 6.43 -20.88
CA ILE A 17 5.82 5.40 -21.86
C ILE A 17 6.78 5.28 -23.05
N LEU A 18 7.32 6.39 -23.57
CA LEU A 18 8.17 6.37 -24.77
C LEU A 18 9.54 5.70 -24.53
N HIS A 19 10.01 5.67 -23.28
CA HIS A 19 11.31 5.09 -22.90
C HIS A 19 11.20 3.65 -22.37
N ILE A 20 10.00 3.04 -22.39
CA ILE A 20 9.83 1.64 -22.00
C ILE A 20 10.56 0.76 -23.05
N PRO A 21 11.43 -0.18 -22.62
CA PRO A 21 12.02 -1.19 -23.49
C PRO A 21 10.95 -1.93 -24.31
N SER A 22 11.27 -2.36 -25.52
CA SER A 22 10.29 -3.04 -26.40
C SER A 22 9.65 -4.27 -25.75
N GLU A 23 10.41 -5.02 -24.96
CA GLU A 23 9.96 -6.22 -24.26
C GLU A 23 8.86 -5.93 -23.21
N GLU A 24 8.96 -4.81 -22.50
CA GLU A 24 7.95 -4.38 -21.53
C GLU A 24 6.73 -3.73 -22.20
N ARG A 25 6.93 -3.13 -23.37
CA ARG A 25 5.88 -2.44 -24.14
C ARG A 25 4.87 -3.41 -24.72
N ASP A 26 5.30 -4.62 -25.07
CA ASP A 26 4.44 -5.68 -25.58
C ASP A 26 3.62 -6.37 -24.47
N ASN A 27 3.98 -6.13 -23.21
CA ASN A 27 3.22 -6.60 -22.06
C ASN A 27 2.21 -5.54 -21.57
N ALA A 28 0.94 -5.73 -21.92
CA ALA A 28 -0.15 -4.82 -21.56
C ALA A 28 -0.25 -4.53 -20.05
N ILE A 29 0.12 -5.48 -19.18
CA ILE A 29 0.11 -5.32 -17.72
C ILE A 29 1.22 -4.37 -17.27
N ARG A 30 2.42 -4.46 -17.86
CA ARG A 30 3.55 -3.55 -17.59
C ARG A 30 3.23 -2.13 -18.04
N VAL A 31 2.58 -1.98 -19.20
CA VAL A 31 2.08 -0.68 -19.66
C VAL A 31 1.07 -0.08 -18.67
N CYS A 32 0.20 -0.88 -18.05
CA CYS A 32 -0.74 -0.38 -17.04
C CYS A 32 -0.05 0.19 -15.78
N PHE A 33 1.09 -0.37 -15.34
CA PHE A 33 1.87 0.23 -14.24
C PHE A 33 2.42 1.61 -14.59
N GLN A 34 2.86 1.81 -15.84
CA GLN A 34 3.34 3.11 -16.30
C GLN A 34 2.20 4.14 -16.41
N ILE A 35 0.99 3.69 -16.81
CA ILE A 35 -0.21 4.52 -16.79
C ILE A 35 -0.57 4.92 -15.35
N GLU A 36 -0.40 4.04 -14.37
CA GLU A 36 -0.61 4.34 -12.95
C GLU A 36 0.36 5.40 -12.43
N LEU A 37 1.66 5.26 -12.71
CA LEU A 37 2.66 6.26 -12.35
C LEU A 37 2.35 7.63 -12.97
N ALA A 38 1.96 7.65 -14.24
CA ALA A 38 1.56 8.88 -14.91
C ALA A 38 0.28 9.49 -14.33
N HIS A 39 -0.66 8.67 -13.88
CA HIS A 39 -1.88 9.13 -13.20
C HIS A 39 -1.57 9.78 -11.85
N TRP A 40 -0.71 9.17 -11.04
CA TRP A 40 -0.24 9.76 -9.79
C TRP A 40 0.50 11.07 -10.02
N PHE A 41 1.41 11.11 -11.01
CA PHE A 41 2.10 12.33 -11.40
C PHE A 41 1.12 13.45 -11.82
N TYR A 42 0.05 13.09 -12.54
CA TYR A 42 -1.01 14.04 -12.90
C TYR A 42 -1.73 14.59 -11.67
N LEU A 43 -2.13 13.74 -10.73
CA LEU A 43 -2.83 14.15 -9.50
C LEU A 43 -1.96 14.98 -8.56
N ASP A 44 -0.67 14.66 -8.46
CA ASP A 44 0.23 15.28 -7.50
C ASP A 44 0.92 16.54 -8.00
N PHE A 45 1.23 16.62 -9.29
CA PHE A 45 1.99 17.74 -9.85
C PHE A 45 1.17 18.55 -10.85
N CYS A 46 0.49 17.91 -11.80
CA CYS A 46 -0.23 18.65 -12.85
C CYS A 46 -1.44 19.39 -12.31
N MET A 47 -2.27 18.72 -11.49
CA MET A 47 -3.45 19.34 -10.90
C MET A 47 -3.12 20.45 -9.90
N GLN A 48 -1.97 20.39 -9.22
CA GLN A 48 -1.54 21.44 -8.30
C GLN A 48 -1.05 22.69 -9.03
N ASN A 49 -0.37 22.51 -10.16
CA ASN A 49 0.26 23.59 -10.90
C ASN A 49 -0.65 24.25 -11.96
N SER A 50 -1.75 23.60 -12.34
CA SER A 50 -2.66 24.07 -13.40
C SER A 50 -4.12 24.04 -12.94
N PRO A 51 -4.64 25.15 -12.37
CA PRO A 51 -6.04 25.27 -11.96
C PRO A 51 -7.00 25.03 -13.13
N GLY A 52 -8.02 24.20 -12.94
CA GLY A 52 -9.05 23.89 -13.97
C GLY A 52 -8.90 22.53 -14.66
N LEU A 53 -7.86 21.76 -14.32
CA LEU A 53 -7.75 20.35 -14.73
C LEU A 53 -8.75 19.46 -13.96
N PRO A 54 -9.45 18.52 -14.62
CA PRO A 54 -10.46 17.69 -13.96
C PRO A 54 -9.80 16.62 -13.08
N GLN A 55 -10.39 16.36 -11.91
CA GLN A 55 -10.07 15.13 -11.19
C GLN A 55 -10.63 13.93 -11.97
N CYS A 56 -9.81 12.90 -12.20
CA CYS A 56 -10.24 11.68 -12.85
C CYS A 56 -9.66 10.45 -12.14
N GLY A 57 -10.38 9.33 -12.18
CA GLY A 57 -9.88 8.04 -11.69
C GLY A 57 -8.97 7.37 -12.73
N ILE A 58 -8.19 6.38 -12.29
CA ILE A 58 -7.24 5.65 -13.15
C ILE A 58 -7.90 5.02 -14.38
N ARG A 59 -9.16 4.58 -14.27
CA ARG A 59 -9.92 4.01 -15.39
C ARG A 59 -10.20 5.04 -16.48
N ASP A 60 -10.60 6.25 -16.10
CA ASP A 60 -10.87 7.32 -17.04
C ASP A 60 -9.57 7.86 -17.63
N PHE A 61 -8.52 7.97 -16.80
CA PHE A 61 -7.17 8.33 -17.22
C PHE A 61 -6.61 7.36 -18.27
N ALA A 62 -6.70 6.05 -18.02
CA ALA A 62 -6.22 5.01 -18.94
C ALA A 62 -6.99 5.00 -20.28
N LYS A 63 -8.30 5.30 -20.24
CA LYS A 63 -9.15 5.40 -21.43
C LYS A 63 -8.92 6.66 -22.25
N ALA A 64 -8.43 7.74 -21.62
CA ALA A 64 -8.33 9.06 -22.23
C ALA A 64 -7.19 9.19 -23.24
N ASP A 65 -6.07 8.46 -23.10
CA ASP A 65 -4.86 8.81 -23.88
C ASP A 65 -4.00 7.65 -24.41
N ILE A 66 -3.76 6.59 -23.65
CA ILE A 66 -2.63 5.68 -23.97
C ILE A 66 -3.07 4.41 -24.67
N LEU A 67 -4.06 3.70 -24.11
CA LEU A 67 -4.40 2.36 -24.60
C LEU A 67 -5.07 2.35 -25.98
N LYS A 68 -5.71 3.47 -26.35
CA LYS A 68 -6.30 3.65 -27.70
C LYS A 68 -5.25 3.87 -28.79
N ARG A 69 -4.08 4.42 -28.45
CA ARG A 69 -2.99 4.72 -29.40
C ARG A 69 -2.13 3.48 -29.69
N TRP A 70 -2.09 2.52 -28.76
CA TRP A 70 -1.33 1.26 -28.84
C TRP A 70 -2.20 0.04 -29.22
N TYR A 71 -3.32 0.25 -29.92
CA TYR A 71 -4.16 -0.81 -30.51
C TYR A 71 -4.71 -1.88 -29.55
N MET A 72 -4.86 -1.60 -28.24
CA MET A 72 -5.53 -2.55 -27.35
C MET A 72 -7.04 -2.57 -27.66
N LYS A 73 -7.49 -3.62 -28.36
CA LYS A 73 -8.89 -3.81 -28.78
C LYS A 73 -9.86 -3.86 -27.60
N ASP A 74 -9.38 -4.26 -26.42
CA ASP A 74 -10.20 -4.38 -25.21
C ASP A 74 -9.49 -3.83 -23.96
N VAL A 75 -9.52 -2.50 -23.83
CA VAL A 75 -8.98 -1.77 -22.67
C VAL A 75 -9.59 -2.24 -21.35
N GLN A 76 -10.88 -2.59 -21.35
CA GLN A 76 -11.58 -2.97 -20.15
C GLN A 76 -11.07 -4.31 -19.62
N LYS A 77 -10.93 -5.30 -20.50
CA LYS A 77 -10.34 -6.60 -20.17
C LYS A 77 -8.91 -6.49 -19.65
N VAL A 78 -8.08 -5.65 -20.27
CA VAL A 78 -6.70 -5.42 -19.82
C VAL A 78 -6.66 -4.79 -18.42
N LEU A 79 -7.53 -3.83 -18.13
CA LEU A 79 -7.63 -3.23 -16.81
C LEU A 79 -8.10 -4.23 -15.74
N GLU A 80 -8.94 -5.19 -16.11
CA GLU A 80 -9.38 -6.29 -15.23
C GLU A 80 -8.24 -7.27 -14.96
N GLN A 81 -7.52 -7.70 -15.99
CA GLN A 81 -6.32 -8.55 -15.84
C GLN A 81 -5.24 -7.85 -15.02
N TRP A 82 -5.01 -6.55 -15.22
CA TRP A 82 -4.06 -5.78 -14.41
C TRP A 82 -4.51 -5.69 -12.95
N LYS A 83 -5.81 -5.52 -12.70
CA LYS A 83 -6.36 -5.54 -11.34
C LYS A 83 -6.13 -6.91 -10.69
N GLU A 84 -6.44 -8.00 -11.38
CA GLU A 84 -6.23 -9.37 -10.88
C GLU A 84 -4.76 -9.64 -10.58
N TYR A 85 -3.86 -9.28 -11.51
CA TYR A 85 -2.42 -9.34 -11.30
C TYR A 85 -2.02 -8.57 -10.04
N LYS A 86 -2.46 -7.32 -9.92
CA LYS A 86 -2.17 -6.46 -8.76
C LYS A 86 -2.70 -7.04 -7.44
N MET A 87 -3.79 -7.80 -7.44
CA MET A 87 -4.30 -8.45 -6.24
C MET A 87 -3.43 -9.64 -5.80
N GLY A 88 -2.79 -10.33 -6.75
CA GLY A 88 -1.90 -11.45 -6.47
C GLY A 88 -0.49 -11.06 -6.04
N VAL A 89 -0.03 -9.84 -6.32
CA VAL A 89 1.33 -9.40 -5.95
C VAL A 89 1.53 -9.50 -4.43
N PRO A 90 2.54 -10.24 -3.95
CA PRO A 90 2.86 -10.35 -2.53
C PRO A 90 3.09 -8.99 -1.88
N THR A 91 2.73 -8.88 -0.61
CA THR A 91 3.00 -7.67 0.18
C THR A 91 3.84 -7.96 1.40
N PHE A 92 4.78 -7.06 1.67
CA PHE A 92 5.72 -7.15 2.79
C PHE A 92 5.68 -5.86 3.59
N GLY A 93 5.82 -5.98 4.90
CA GLY A 93 5.75 -4.86 5.82
C GLY A 93 6.12 -5.25 7.24
N ALA A 94 5.63 -4.50 8.24
CA ALA A 94 6.01 -4.71 9.62
C ALA A 94 4.87 -4.58 10.64
N ILE A 95 4.95 -5.39 11.70
CA ILE A 95 4.25 -5.21 12.98
C ILE A 95 5.24 -4.52 13.91
N ILE A 96 5.07 -3.21 14.09
CA ILE A 96 5.97 -2.38 14.89
C ILE A 96 5.39 -2.22 16.29
N LEU A 97 6.10 -2.70 17.29
CA LEU A 97 5.69 -2.70 18.69
C LEU A 97 6.47 -1.67 19.50
N ASP A 98 5.82 -1.09 20.50
CA ASP A 98 6.47 -0.18 21.42
C ASP A 98 7.42 -0.90 22.40
N GLU A 99 8.06 -0.14 23.28
CA GLU A 99 8.99 -0.66 24.28
C GLU A 99 8.32 -1.62 25.28
N THR A 100 7.02 -1.47 25.54
CA THR A 100 6.26 -2.36 26.44
C THR A 100 5.67 -3.57 25.72
N LEU A 101 5.73 -3.60 24.38
CA LEU A 101 5.08 -4.60 23.51
C LEU A 101 3.55 -4.62 23.59
N ASP A 102 2.93 -3.63 24.27
CA ASP A 102 1.48 -3.54 24.45
C ASP A 102 0.81 -2.69 23.37
N ASN A 103 1.59 -1.97 22.56
CA ASN A 103 1.07 -1.07 21.55
C ASN A 103 1.69 -1.37 20.20
N VAL A 104 0.89 -1.24 19.15
CA VAL A 104 1.32 -1.48 17.77
C VAL A 104 1.02 -0.28 16.88
N LEU A 105 1.97 0.04 16.01
CA LEU A 105 1.82 1.13 15.05
C LEU A 105 0.93 0.70 13.89
N MET A 106 -0.07 1.51 13.56
CA MET A 106 -0.94 1.30 12.41
C MET A 106 -1.04 2.56 11.56
N VAL A 107 -1.24 2.36 10.26
CA VAL A 107 -1.44 3.43 9.27
C VAL A 107 -2.86 3.41 8.72
N GLN A 108 -3.38 4.57 8.36
CA GLN A 108 -4.68 4.74 7.71
C GLN A 108 -4.50 5.47 6.38
N GLY A 109 -4.96 4.86 5.28
CA GLY A 109 -4.88 5.47 3.94
C GLY A 109 -5.95 6.54 3.66
N TYR A 110 -5.69 7.45 2.73
CA TYR A 110 -6.67 8.48 2.31
C TYR A 110 -7.86 7.92 1.50
N LEU A 111 -7.61 6.98 0.58
CA LEU A 111 -8.62 6.43 -0.34
C LEU A 111 -9.49 5.35 0.32
N ALA A 112 -8.89 4.54 1.20
CA ALA A 112 -9.61 3.60 2.06
C ALA A 112 -10.15 4.38 3.26
N LYS A 113 -11.24 5.14 3.06
CA LYS A 113 -11.86 6.15 3.95
C LYS A 113 -12.08 5.77 5.44
N SER A 114 -11.63 4.62 5.92
CA SER A 114 -11.86 4.17 7.30
C SER A 114 -10.96 3.02 7.79
N GLY A 115 -10.08 2.46 6.97
CA GLY A 115 -9.31 1.25 7.32
C GLY A 115 -7.97 1.56 7.99
N TRP A 116 -7.72 0.95 9.15
CA TRP A 116 -6.40 0.86 9.80
C TRP A 116 -5.74 -0.47 9.43
N GLY A 117 -4.45 -0.43 9.10
CA GLY A 117 -3.65 -1.61 8.80
C GLY A 117 -2.20 -1.45 9.25
N PHE A 118 -1.44 -2.53 9.14
CA PHE A 118 0.01 -2.49 9.30
C PHE A 118 0.66 -1.84 8.09
N PRO A 119 1.77 -1.09 8.27
CA PRO A 119 2.51 -0.52 7.17
C PRO A 119 3.10 -1.63 6.31
N LYS A 120 2.75 -1.64 5.02
CA LYS A 120 3.15 -2.69 4.06
C LYS A 120 2.77 -2.28 2.64
N GLY A 121 3.50 -2.79 1.67
CA GLY A 121 3.11 -2.69 0.26
C GLY A 121 3.73 -3.77 -0.58
N LYS A 122 3.74 -3.56 -1.89
CA LYS A 122 3.98 -4.62 -2.88
C LYS A 122 5.46 -4.76 -3.18
N VAL A 123 5.91 -6.00 -3.31
CA VAL A 123 7.28 -6.30 -3.74
C VAL A 123 7.51 -5.86 -5.17
N ASN A 124 8.67 -5.25 -5.42
CA ASN A 124 9.16 -4.97 -6.76
C ASN A 124 9.84 -6.20 -7.37
N GLU A 125 10.06 -6.14 -8.67
CA GLU A 125 10.84 -7.16 -9.37
C GLU A 125 12.28 -7.19 -8.84
N ASP A 126 12.79 -8.41 -8.61
CA ASP A 126 14.11 -8.67 -8.03
C ASP A 126 14.39 -8.05 -6.64
N GLU A 127 13.35 -7.61 -5.92
CA GLU A 127 13.47 -7.07 -4.57
C GLU A 127 13.37 -8.17 -3.51
N ALA A 128 14.32 -8.21 -2.58
CA ALA A 128 14.26 -9.14 -1.46
C ALA A 128 13.10 -8.78 -0.52
N PHE A 129 12.45 -9.80 0.06
CA PHE A 129 11.23 -9.62 0.86
C PHE A 129 11.40 -8.68 2.08
N HIS A 130 12.57 -8.73 2.72
CA HIS A 130 12.88 -7.86 3.86
C HIS A 130 13.21 -6.43 3.41
N ASP A 131 13.86 -6.27 2.26
CA ASP A 131 14.12 -4.95 1.65
C ASP A 131 12.82 -4.26 1.23
N CYS A 132 11.87 -5.02 0.67
CA CYS A 132 10.52 -4.53 0.41
C CYS A 132 9.84 -4.03 1.69
N ALA A 133 9.87 -4.82 2.77
CA ALA A 133 9.29 -4.40 4.06
C ALA A 133 9.95 -3.12 4.59
N VAL A 134 11.29 -3.00 4.50
CA VAL A 134 12.02 -1.79 4.90
C VAL A 134 11.59 -0.58 4.08
N ARG A 135 11.54 -0.72 2.75
CA ARG A 135 11.13 0.37 1.83
C ARG A 135 9.71 0.84 2.12
N GLU A 136 8.76 -0.08 2.19
CA GLU A 136 7.33 0.22 2.39
C GLU A 136 7.09 0.91 3.73
N VAL A 137 7.71 0.41 4.82
CA VAL A 137 7.60 1.05 6.14
C VAL A 137 8.20 2.45 6.12
N LEU A 138 9.34 2.64 5.46
CA LEU A 138 9.98 3.94 5.33
C LEU A 138 9.15 4.92 4.48
N GLU A 139 8.49 4.45 3.42
CA GLU A 139 7.62 5.23 2.56
C GLU A 139 6.35 5.68 3.28
N GLU A 140 5.66 4.75 3.94
CA GLU A 140 4.37 5.02 4.60
C GLU A 140 4.51 5.73 5.95
N THR A 141 5.62 5.53 6.68
CA THR A 141 5.77 6.05 8.06
C THR A 141 6.94 7.01 8.24
N GLY A 142 7.92 7.00 7.33
CA GLY A 142 9.17 7.74 7.50
C GLY A 142 10.16 7.10 8.48
N PHE A 143 9.82 5.95 9.08
CA PHE A 143 10.67 5.24 10.03
C PHE A 143 11.49 4.14 9.32
N ASP A 144 12.80 4.12 9.55
CA ASP A 144 13.69 3.10 8.98
C ASP A 144 13.85 1.92 9.94
N ILE A 145 13.50 0.72 9.46
CA ILE A 145 13.59 -0.53 10.22
C ILE A 145 14.77 -1.41 9.80
N ARG A 146 15.64 -0.95 8.89
CA ARG A 146 16.75 -1.75 8.32
C ARG A 146 17.64 -2.39 9.37
N ASP A 147 18.00 -1.64 10.41
CA ASP A 147 18.89 -2.14 11.47
C ASP A 147 18.13 -2.90 12.58
N ARG A 148 16.80 -3.01 12.45
CA ARG A 148 15.92 -3.64 13.45
C ARG A 148 15.26 -4.92 12.94
N ILE A 149 15.22 -5.13 11.63
CA ILE A 149 14.52 -6.25 11.01
C ILE A 149 15.30 -7.56 11.18
N CYS A 150 14.63 -8.58 11.72
CA CYS A 150 15.14 -9.95 11.73
C CYS A 150 14.44 -10.75 10.63
N GLN A 151 15.21 -11.27 9.66
CA GLN A 151 14.65 -12.01 8.51
C GLN A 151 13.88 -13.28 8.91
N LYS A 152 14.12 -13.81 10.12
CA LYS A 152 13.47 -15.02 10.66
C LYS A 152 12.22 -14.70 11.49
N THR A 153 12.01 -13.45 11.88
CA THR A 153 10.94 -13.04 12.80
C THR A 153 9.80 -12.38 12.04
N TYR A 154 8.87 -13.19 11.55
CA TYR A 154 7.72 -12.69 10.81
C TYR A 154 6.45 -13.52 11.05
N ILE A 155 5.33 -12.96 10.62
CA ILE A 155 4.05 -13.64 10.47
C ILE A 155 3.68 -13.58 8.99
N GLU A 156 3.37 -14.74 8.43
CA GLU A 156 2.96 -14.86 7.03
C GLU A 156 1.55 -15.43 6.97
N GLN A 157 0.72 -14.84 6.14
CA GLN A 157 -0.64 -15.26 5.90
C GLN A 157 -0.97 -15.16 4.41
N ARG A 158 -1.86 -16.04 3.95
CA ARG A 158 -2.45 -15.94 2.61
C ARG A 158 -3.87 -15.41 2.72
N ILE A 159 -4.12 -14.22 2.18
CA ILE A 159 -5.43 -13.54 2.25
C ILE A 159 -5.92 -13.36 0.82
N SER A 160 -6.99 -14.07 0.44
CA SER A 160 -7.55 -14.01 -0.92
C SER A 160 -6.48 -14.21 -2.00
N ASP A 161 -5.68 -15.28 -1.84
CA ASP A 161 -4.54 -15.69 -2.68
C ASP A 161 -3.31 -14.76 -2.66
N GLN A 162 -3.41 -13.57 -2.08
CA GLN A 162 -2.26 -12.70 -1.84
C GLN A 162 -1.42 -13.20 -0.66
N LEU A 163 -0.13 -13.38 -0.90
CA LEU A 163 0.84 -13.62 0.17
C LEU A 163 1.10 -12.30 0.91
N VAL A 164 0.96 -12.31 2.22
CA VAL A 164 1.25 -11.15 3.07
C VAL A 164 2.18 -11.59 4.19
N ARG A 165 3.34 -10.96 4.29
CA ARG A 165 4.33 -11.22 5.34
C ARG A 165 4.66 -9.94 6.09
N LEU A 166 4.56 -9.99 7.42
CA LEU A 166 4.85 -8.87 8.29
C LEU A 166 5.96 -9.26 9.27
N TYR A 167 7.06 -8.50 9.25
CA TYR A 167 8.18 -8.67 10.17
C TYR A 167 7.86 -8.04 11.53
N ILE A 168 8.27 -8.69 12.63
CA ILE A 168 8.01 -8.17 13.97
C ILE A 168 9.18 -7.28 14.39
N ILE A 169 8.89 -6.01 14.68
CA ILE A 169 9.87 -4.99 15.07
C ILE A 169 9.56 -4.49 16.48
N PRO A 170 10.21 -5.03 17.53
CA PRO A 170 9.97 -4.61 18.91
C PRO A 170 10.76 -3.35 19.31
N GLY A 171 10.40 -2.77 20.46
CA GLY A 171 11.26 -1.81 21.15
C GLY A 171 11.37 -0.47 20.44
N VAL A 172 10.28 0.00 19.80
CA VAL A 172 10.25 1.32 19.19
C VAL A 172 9.70 2.35 20.19
N PRO A 173 10.45 3.42 20.51
CA PRO A 173 9.96 4.46 21.42
C PRO A 173 8.68 5.11 20.91
N LYS A 174 7.67 5.28 21.78
CA LYS A 174 6.37 5.88 21.39
C LYS A 174 6.46 7.33 20.91
N ASP A 175 7.49 8.06 21.36
CA ASP A 175 7.75 9.44 20.98
C ASP A 175 8.41 9.59 19.60
N THR A 176 8.78 8.46 18.97
CA THR A 176 9.25 8.40 17.58
C THR A 176 8.32 9.20 16.67
N LYS A 177 8.91 10.08 15.87
CA LYS A 177 8.16 10.95 14.96
C LYS A 177 7.99 10.27 13.61
N TYR A 178 6.74 10.07 13.21
CA TYR A 178 6.38 9.48 11.93
C TYR A 178 5.96 10.56 10.94
N HIS A 179 6.55 10.51 9.74
CA HIS A 179 6.27 11.43 8.64
C HIS A 179 6.27 10.64 7.33
N PRO A 180 5.08 10.33 6.75
CA PRO A 180 4.99 9.66 5.46
C PRO A 180 5.80 10.42 4.41
N LYS A 181 6.55 9.68 3.58
CA LYS A 181 7.27 10.25 2.44
C LYS A 181 6.37 10.39 1.22
N THR A 182 5.33 9.56 1.12
CA THR A 182 4.38 9.58 0.00
C THR A 182 3.28 10.61 0.22
N ARG A 183 2.91 11.33 -0.85
CA ARG A 183 1.88 12.38 -0.80
C ARG A 183 0.50 11.75 -0.94
N LYS A 184 -0.43 12.14 -0.06
CA LYS A 184 -1.86 11.75 -0.11
C LYS A 184 -2.12 10.23 -0.07
N GLU A 185 -1.16 9.44 0.41
CA GLU A 185 -1.33 8.00 0.60
C GLU A 185 -1.76 7.69 2.02
N ILE A 186 -0.97 8.11 3.02
CA ILE A 186 -1.24 7.91 4.45
C ILE A 186 -1.82 9.16 5.08
N ARG A 187 -3.02 9.03 5.65
CA ARG A 187 -3.78 10.08 6.32
C ARG A 187 -3.38 10.23 7.78
N ASN A 188 -3.37 9.11 8.50
CA ASN A 188 -3.05 9.07 9.93
C ASN A 188 -2.10 7.91 10.22
N ILE A 189 -1.26 8.08 11.25
CA ILE A 189 -0.41 7.06 11.85
C ILE A 189 -0.62 7.14 13.35
N GLU A 190 -1.00 6.03 13.97
CA GLU A 190 -1.34 6.01 15.40
C GLU A 190 -0.91 4.70 16.05
N TRP A 191 -0.64 4.78 17.35
CA TRP A 191 -0.41 3.62 18.20
C TRP A 191 -1.74 3.07 18.72
N PHE A 192 -1.94 1.76 18.60
CA PHE A 192 -3.10 1.06 19.12
C PHE A 192 -2.69 0.04 20.18
N SER A 193 -3.44 0.01 21.27
CA SER A 193 -3.31 -1.03 22.30
C SER A 193 -3.64 -2.40 21.69
N VAL A 194 -2.71 -3.33 21.85
CA VAL A 194 -2.70 -4.65 21.23
C VAL A 194 -3.88 -5.50 21.75
N ASP A 195 -4.29 -5.32 23.01
CA ASP A 195 -5.49 -5.92 23.63
C ASP A 195 -6.83 -5.33 23.15
N LYS A 196 -6.82 -4.19 22.46
CA LYS A 196 -8.03 -3.49 21.96
C LYS A 196 -8.31 -3.77 20.50
N LEU A 197 -7.41 -4.47 19.81
CA LEU A 197 -7.59 -4.87 18.42
C LEU A 197 -8.60 -6.01 18.28
N PRO A 198 -9.43 -6.03 17.22
CA PRO A 198 -10.40 -7.09 17.04
C PRO A 198 -9.74 -8.40 16.62
N CYS A 199 -10.12 -9.51 17.26
CA CYS A 199 -9.63 -10.85 16.90
C CYS A 199 -10.45 -11.49 15.76
N HIS A 200 -11.67 -11.00 15.51
CA HIS A 200 -12.53 -11.44 14.40
C HIS A 200 -13.50 -10.33 13.96
N ARG A 201 -14.13 -10.50 12.78
CA ARG A 201 -14.95 -9.44 12.12
C ARG A 201 -16.13 -8.92 12.96
N ASN A 202 -16.66 -9.74 13.86
CA ASN A 202 -17.78 -9.39 14.73
C ASN A 202 -17.33 -8.98 16.15
N ASP A 203 -16.03 -8.78 16.36
CA ASP A 203 -15.48 -8.41 17.67
C ASP A 203 -15.79 -6.94 17.95
N MET A 204 -16.64 -6.68 18.93
CA MET A 204 -17.07 -5.32 19.26
C MET A 204 -16.11 -4.58 20.20
N THR A 205 -15.00 -5.20 20.61
CA THR A 205 -13.96 -4.60 21.47
C THR A 205 -13.45 -3.26 20.94
N PRO A 206 -13.18 -3.08 19.64
CA PRO A 206 -12.79 -1.77 19.11
C PRO A 206 -13.90 -0.74 19.20
N LYS A 207 -15.17 -1.15 19.11
CA LYS A 207 -16.31 -0.23 19.21
C LYS A 207 -16.48 0.27 20.64
N SER A 208 -16.32 -0.60 21.63
CA SER A 208 -16.45 -0.26 23.05
C SER A 208 -15.23 0.49 23.59
N LYS A 209 -14.01 0.06 23.22
CA LYS A 209 -12.76 0.60 23.80
C LYS A 209 -12.07 1.68 22.96
N LEU A 210 -12.30 1.73 21.64
CA LEU A 210 -11.68 2.70 20.72
C LEU A 210 -12.71 3.61 20.01
N GLY A 211 -14.02 3.34 20.18
CA GLY A 211 -15.07 4.06 19.43
C GLY A 211 -15.05 3.78 17.92
N LEU A 212 -14.34 2.74 17.47
CA LEU A 212 -14.14 2.41 16.06
C LEU A 212 -14.87 1.14 15.69
N ALA A 213 -15.54 1.14 14.54
CA ALA A 213 -16.21 -0.06 14.06
C ALA A 213 -15.17 -1.16 13.70
N PRO A 214 -15.45 -2.45 13.95
CA PRO A 214 -14.47 -3.53 13.75
C PRO A 214 -14.02 -3.70 12.30
N ASN A 215 -14.91 -3.36 11.35
CA ASN A 215 -14.61 -3.33 9.93
C ASN A 215 -13.46 -2.37 9.55
N LYS A 216 -13.13 -1.40 10.42
CA LYS A 216 -11.97 -0.53 10.25
C LYS A 216 -10.65 -1.27 10.37
N PHE A 217 -10.60 -2.44 11.02
CA PHE A 217 -9.35 -3.21 11.22
C PHE A 217 -9.31 -4.49 10.39
N PHE A 218 -10.19 -4.62 9.39
CA PHE A 218 -10.41 -5.87 8.65
C PHE A 218 -9.12 -6.54 8.13
N MET A 219 -8.17 -5.72 7.65
CA MET A 219 -6.90 -6.21 7.08
C MET A 219 -5.88 -6.62 8.16
N ALA A 220 -6.07 -6.19 9.41
CA ALA A 220 -5.21 -6.55 10.54
C ALA A 220 -5.69 -7.83 11.24
N ILE A 221 -7.00 -8.11 11.23
CA ILE A 221 -7.62 -9.27 11.90
C ILE A 221 -6.87 -10.60 11.65
N PRO A 222 -6.47 -10.97 10.41
CA PRO A 222 -5.78 -12.24 10.17
C PRO A 222 -4.46 -12.39 10.92
N PHE A 223 -3.82 -11.29 11.33
CA PHE A 223 -2.55 -11.28 12.06
C PHE A 223 -2.75 -11.14 13.58
N VAL A 224 -3.94 -10.74 14.01
CA VAL A 224 -4.35 -10.59 15.42
C VAL A 224 -5.01 -11.87 15.94
N ARG A 225 -5.64 -12.67 15.05
CA ARG A 225 -6.50 -13.82 15.38
C ARG A 225 -5.86 -14.88 16.28
N ASP A 226 -4.54 -15.06 16.23
CA ASP A 226 -3.83 -16.04 17.08
C ASP A 226 -3.52 -15.52 18.50
N GLY A 227 -3.90 -14.28 18.79
CA GLY A 227 -3.73 -13.64 20.08
C GLY A 227 -2.68 -12.51 20.03
N PRO A 228 -3.01 -11.29 20.50
CA PRO A 228 -2.10 -10.16 20.54
C PRO A 228 -0.79 -10.43 21.32
N GLY A 229 -0.86 -11.23 22.40
CA GLY A 229 0.31 -11.61 23.22
C GLY A 229 1.34 -12.49 22.52
N ARG A 230 0.99 -13.16 21.42
CA ARG A 230 1.94 -14.07 20.73
C ARG A 230 2.98 -13.36 19.87
N TRP A 231 2.79 -12.08 19.55
CA TRP A 231 3.82 -11.34 18.83
C TRP A 231 5.07 -11.20 19.70
N ALA A 232 4.88 -10.92 20.99
CA ALA A 232 5.94 -10.93 22.00
C ALA A 232 6.50 -12.35 22.23
N ASP A 233 5.65 -13.38 22.32
CA ASP A 233 6.11 -14.76 22.50
C ASP A 233 7.04 -15.24 21.37
N ARG A 234 6.83 -14.78 20.13
CA ARG A 234 7.69 -15.10 18.98
C ARG A 234 9.07 -14.47 19.04
N LEU A 235 9.27 -13.47 19.91
CA LEU A 235 10.58 -12.89 20.19
C LEU A 235 11.40 -13.73 21.20
N ILE A 236 10.72 -14.56 22.00
CA ILE A 236 11.35 -15.36 23.08
C ILE A 236 11.89 -16.70 22.55
N VAL A 237 11.38 -17.20 21.42
CA VAL A 237 11.73 -18.52 20.85
C VAL A 237 12.91 -18.44 19.86
N GLN A 238 13.74 -17.41 19.93
CA GLN A 238 14.91 -17.22 19.05
C GLN A 238 16.24 -17.27 19.79
#